data_AF-A0A6B2T5H1-F1
#
_entry.id   AF-A0A6B2T5H1-F1
#
_cell.length_a   1.000
_cell.length_b   1.000
_cell.length_c   1.000
_cell.angle_alpha   90.00
_cell.angle_beta   90.00
_cell.angle_gamma   90.00
#
_symmetry.space_group_name_H-M   'P 1'
#
loop_
_entity.id
_entity.type
_entity.pdbx_description
1 polymer ?
#
loop_
_entity_poly.entity_id
_entity_poly.type
_entity_poly.pdbx_seq_one_letter_code
_entity_poly.pdbx_strand_id
1 'polypeptide(L)'
;MSTTADPLAALGALPGVADSVDSVRKAVDRVYGHRVMRRRSNEITSEAALRGARGSAALSGADWALEEVRRRTDFSGDGEERTVGAALRLTAEAGQLLSIWRQSPLRVLARLHLVAAADSAEGAGR
;
A
#
# COMPACT_ATOMS: atom_id res chain seq x y z
N MET A 1 7.10 -19.41 24.61
CA MET A 1 6.88 -18.25 23.72
C MET A 1 8.06 -17.32 23.92
N SER A 2 9.08 -17.38 23.05
CA SER A 2 10.24 -16.50 23.21
C SER A 2 9.83 -15.06 22.90
N THR A 3 9.62 -14.29 23.95
CA THR A 3 9.52 -12.84 23.93
C THR A 3 10.91 -12.30 23.60
N THR A 4 11.34 -12.45 22.34
CA THR A 4 12.47 -11.68 21.84
C THR A 4 12.00 -10.23 21.91
N ALA A 5 12.67 -9.41 22.74
CA ALA A 5 12.42 -7.98 22.80
C ALA A 5 12.35 -7.45 21.37
N ASP A 6 11.30 -6.67 21.06
CA ASP A 6 11.09 -6.15 19.72
C ASP A 6 12.39 -5.46 19.25
N PRO A 7 13.09 -6.02 18.25
CA PRO A 7 14.41 -5.52 17.84
C PRO A 7 14.31 -4.10 17.28
N LEU A 8 13.11 -3.63 16.93
CA LEU A 8 12.84 -2.29 16.43
C LEU A 8 12.34 -1.32 17.52
N ALA A 9 12.16 -1.77 18.76
CA ALA A 9 11.65 -0.92 19.84
C ALA A 9 12.48 0.36 20.06
N ALA A 10 13.81 0.27 19.88
CA ALA A 10 14.72 1.40 19.99
C ALA A 10 14.41 2.51 18.98
N LEU A 11 13.89 2.18 17.79
CA LEU A 11 13.50 3.17 16.78
C LEU A 11 12.33 4.04 17.25
N GLY A 12 11.41 3.47 18.04
CA GLY A 12 10.28 4.20 18.61
C GLY A 12 10.67 5.24 19.66
N ALA A 13 11.85 5.07 20.29
CA ALA A 13 12.36 5.96 21.32
C ALA A 13 13.23 7.10 20.77
N LEU A 14 13.46 7.15 19.45
CA LEU A 14 14.24 8.23 18.85
C LEU A 14 13.55 9.59 19.06
N PRO A 15 14.31 10.67 19.32
CA PRO A 15 13.76 11.99 19.55
C PRO A 15 12.78 12.42 18.44
N GLY A 16 11.60 12.89 18.84
CA GLY A 16 10.55 13.37 17.92
C GLY A 16 9.71 12.28 17.25
N VAL A 17 10.05 10.98 17.35
CA VAL A 17 9.25 9.90 16.77
C VAL A 17 7.89 9.79 17.44
N ALA A 18 7.86 9.78 18.78
CA ALA A 18 6.60 9.69 19.53
C ALA A 18 5.64 10.85 19.19
N ASP A 19 6.14 12.08 19.16
CA ASP A 19 5.35 13.28 18.82
C ASP A 19 4.85 13.24 17.37
N SER A 20 5.69 12.78 16.44
CA SER A 20 5.32 12.65 15.03
C SER A 20 4.21 11.60 14.85
N VAL A 21 4.33 10.45 15.51
CA VAL A 21 3.31 9.39 15.49
C VAL A 21 2.00 9.89 16.11
N ASP A 22 2.05 10.61 17.22
CA ASP A 22 0.86 11.18 17.86
C ASP A 22 0.18 12.25 16.99
N SER A 23 0.98 13.11 16.35
CA SER A 23 0.49 14.10 15.38
C SER A 23 -0.22 13.44 14.18
N VAL A 24 0.39 12.39 13.61
CA VAL A 24 -0.21 11.61 12.52
C VAL A 24 -1.51 10.94 12.97
N ARG A 25 -1.53 10.33 14.16
CA ARG A 25 -2.75 9.73 14.72
C ARG A 25 -3.88 10.76 14.83
N LYS A 26 -3.61 11.93 15.42
CA LYS A 26 -4.58 13.03 15.53
C LYS A 26 -5.10 13.50 14.17
N ALA A 27 -4.24 13.56 13.16
CA ALA A 27 -4.66 13.93 11.81
C ALA A 27 -5.57 12.88 11.17
N VAL A 28 -5.23 11.59 11.31
CA VAL A 28 -6.04 10.47 10.84
C VAL A 28 -7.40 10.42 11.55
N ASP A 29 -7.43 10.58 12.87
CA ASP A 29 -8.67 10.62 13.65
C ASP A 29 -9.60 11.75 13.19
N ARG A 30 -9.03 12.92 12.86
CA ARG A 30 -9.79 14.05 12.31
C ARG A 30 -10.40 13.72 10.95
N VAL A 31 -9.67 13.00 10.08
CA VAL A 31 -10.17 12.54 8.79
C VAL A 31 -11.33 11.57 8.99
N TYR A 32 -11.18 10.57 9.88
CA TYR A 32 -12.26 9.63 10.21
C TYR A 32 -13.49 10.30 10.84
N GLY A 33 -13.28 11.32 11.68
CA GLY A 33 -14.35 12.11 12.27
C GLY A 33 -15.07 13.03 11.28
N HIS A 34 -14.50 13.28 10.10
CA HIS A 34 -15.05 14.22 9.13
C HIS A 34 -16.39 13.73 8.56
N ARG A 35 -17.37 14.64 8.40
CA ARG A 35 -18.73 14.29 7.92
C ARG A 35 -18.74 13.56 6.59
N VAL A 36 -17.76 13.84 5.72
CA VAL A 36 -17.64 13.18 4.41
C VAL A 36 -17.42 11.67 4.54
N MET A 37 -16.70 11.21 5.57
CA MET A 37 -16.45 9.78 5.79
C MET A 37 -17.72 9.01 6.10
N ARG A 38 -18.70 9.67 6.73
CA ARG A 38 -20.00 9.05 7.00
C ARG A 38 -20.86 8.85 5.74
N ARG A 39 -20.60 9.62 4.68
CA ARG A 39 -21.45 9.66 3.47
C ARG A 39 -20.79 9.02 2.25
N ARG A 40 -19.47 9.13 2.13
CA ARG A 40 -18.70 8.79 0.93
C ARG A 40 -17.43 8.01 1.27
N SER A 41 -17.44 7.22 2.35
CA SER A 41 -16.28 6.41 2.77
C SER A 41 -15.73 5.55 1.63
N ASN A 42 -16.60 4.84 0.91
CA ASN A 42 -16.19 3.94 -0.17
C ASN A 42 -15.42 4.68 -1.27
N GLU A 43 -15.94 5.83 -1.70
CA GLU A 43 -15.29 6.65 -2.73
C GLU A 43 -13.91 7.14 -2.26
N ILE A 44 -13.81 7.56 -0.99
CA ILE A 44 -12.56 8.07 -0.45
C ILE A 44 -11.54 6.94 -0.24
N THR A 45 -12.00 5.77 0.21
CA THR A 45 -11.15 4.58 0.32
C THR A 45 -10.59 4.20 -1.04
N SER A 46 -11.41 4.15 -2.09
CA SER A 46 -10.95 3.87 -3.46
C SER A 46 -9.92 4.89 -3.94
N GLU A 47 -10.18 6.18 -3.70
CA GLU A 47 -9.32 7.27 -4.16
C GLU A 47 -8.02 7.37 -3.33
N ALA A 48 -8.05 6.95 -2.06
CA ALA A 48 -6.86 6.81 -1.22
C ALA A 48 -6.01 5.61 -1.64
N ALA A 49 -6.63 4.47 -1.94
CA ALA A 49 -5.95 3.30 -2.49
C ALA A 49 -5.27 3.63 -3.82
N LEU A 50 -5.96 4.34 -4.71
CA LEU A 50 -5.39 4.78 -5.99
C LEU A 50 -4.14 5.67 -5.81
N ARG A 51 -4.20 6.64 -4.88
CA ARG A 51 -3.04 7.49 -4.56
C ARG A 51 -1.89 6.71 -3.94
N GLY A 52 -2.18 5.76 -3.06
CA GLY A 52 -1.19 4.89 -2.44
C GLY A 52 -0.48 4.01 -3.48
N ALA A 53 -1.23 3.43 -4.40
CA ALA A 53 -0.69 2.67 -5.52
C ALA A 53 0.20 3.53 -6.42
N ARG A 54 -0.28 4.72 -6.84
CA ARG A 54 0.53 5.67 -7.63
C ARG A 54 1.83 6.03 -6.91
N GLY A 55 1.78 6.34 -5.62
CA GLY A 55 2.98 6.65 -4.83
C GLY A 55 3.96 5.47 -4.80
N SER A 56 3.45 4.24 -4.67
CA SER A 56 4.30 3.03 -4.69
C SER A 56 4.92 2.76 -6.06
N ALA A 57 4.18 3.02 -7.14
CA ALA A 57 4.68 2.96 -8.51
C ALA A 57 5.77 4.01 -8.76
N ALA A 58 5.57 5.24 -8.28
CA ALA A 58 6.56 6.32 -8.39
C ALA A 58 7.87 5.97 -7.68
N LEU A 59 7.81 5.37 -6.48
CA LEU A 59 9.00 4.85 -5.78
C LEU A 59 9.72 3.74 -6.58
N SER A 60 9.00 3.06 -7.46
CA SER A 60 9.52 2.00 -8.33
C SER A 60 9.91 2.52 -9.72
N GLY A 61 9.93 3.85 -9.93
CA GLY A 61 10.37 4.49 -11.17
C GLY A 61 9.26 4.85 -12.16
N ALA A 62 7.98 4.62 -11.84
CA ALA A 62 6.85 4.98 -12.70
C ALA A 62 6.02 6.12 -12.09
N ASP A 63 6.48 7.37 -12.27
CA ASP A 63 5.81 8.57 -11.74
C ASP A 63 4.80 9.15 -12.73
N TRP A 64 3.64 8.53 -12.81
CA TRP A 64 2.53 9.04 -13.63
C TRP A 64 1.72 10.10 -12.91
N ALA A 65 1.16 11.04 -13.67
CA ALA A 65 0.12 11.92 -13.15
C ALA A 65 -1.07 11.12 -12.62
N LEU A 66 -1.65 11.54 -11.48
CA LEU A 66 -2.77 10.82 -10.85
C LEU A 66 -3.99 10.72 -11.79
N GLU A 67 -4.23 11.76 -12.58
CA GLU A 67 -5.30 11.79 -13.58
C GLU A 67 -5.10 10.76 -14.70
N GLU A 68 -3.85 10.40 -15.04
CA GLU A 68 -3.59 9.35 -16.01
C GLU A 68 -3.95 7.98 -15.43
N VAL A 69 -3.57 7.71 -14.19
CA VAL A 69 -3.93 6.47 -13.48
C VAL A 69 -5.46 6.34 -13.32
N ARG A 70 -6.19 7.45 -13.16
CA ARG A 70 -7.67 7.44 -13.09
C ARG A 70 -8.36 7.12 -14.40
N ARG A 71 -7.82 7.58 -15.53
CA ARG A 71 -8.46 7.44 -16.86
C ARG A 71 -8.19 6.09 -17.50
N ARG A 72 -7.03 5.49 -17.22
CA ARG A 72 -6.67 4.18 -17.76
C ARG A 72 -7.37 3.06 -17.00
N THR A 73 -7.78 2.06 -17.77
CA THR A 73 -8.39 0.82 -17.27
C THR A 73 -7.50 -0.39 -17.51
N ASP A 74 -6.44 -0.24 -18.30
CA ASP A 74 -5.50 -1.28 -18.68
C ASP A 74 -4.06 -0.85 -18.34
N PHE A 75 -3.33 -1.79 -17.74
CA PHE A 75 -1.95 -1.66 -17.26
C PHE A 75 -1.12 -2.91 -17.60
N SER A 76 -1.53 -3.67 -18.62
CA SER A 76 -0.89 -4.92 -19.06
C SER A 76 0.32 -4.70 -19.99
N GLY A 77 0.62 -3.46 -20.37
CA GLY A 77 1.78 -3.14 -21.21
C GLY A 77 3.13 -3.28 -20.51
N ASP A 78 4.19 -2.86 -21.19
CA ASP A 78 5.57 -2.97 -20.70
C ASP A 78 6.03 -1.74 -19.89
N GLY A 79 7.14 -1.90 -19.18
CA GLY A 79 7.82 -0.81 -18.48
C GLY A 79 6.98 -0.21 -17.35
N GLU A 80 6.71 1.10 -17.43
CA GLU A 80 5.97 1.83 -16.40
C GLU A 80 4.53 1.36 -16.25
N GLU A 81 3.88 0.93 -17.34
CA GLU A 81 2.49 0.44 -17.29
C GLU A 81 2.37 -0.78 -16.37
N ARG A 82 3.26 -1.77 -16.56
CA ARG A 82 3.39 -2.95 -15.69
C ARG A 82 3.65 -2.56 -14.24
N THR A 83 4.53 -1.59 -13.99
CA THR A 83 4.87 -1.13 -12.63
C THR A 83 3.67 -0.49 -11.93
N VAL A 84 2.90 0.34 -12.63
CA VAL A 84 1.67 0.94 -12.09
C VAL A 84 0.62 -0.15 -11.84
N GLY A 85 0.43 -1.08 -12.79
CA GLY A 85 -0.47 -2.23 -12.63
C GLY A 85 -0.11 -3.10 -11.42
N ALA A 86 1.17 -3.39 -11.22
CA ALA A 86 1.65 -4.13 -10.04
C ALA A 86 1.36 -3.38 -8.73
N ALA A 87 1.60 -2.08 -8.68
CA ALA A 87 1.31 -1.26 -7.50
C ALA A 87 -0.19 -1.20 -7.17
N LEU A 88 -1.06 -1.14 -8.19
CA LEU A 88 -2.52 -1.19 -8.02
C LEU A 88 -2.97 -2.52 -7.42
N ARG A 89 -2.52 -3.64 -8.00
CA ARG A 89 -2.84 -4.99 -7.51
C ARG A 89 -2.33 -5.22 -6.08
N LEU A 90 -1.09 -4.81 -5.80
CA LEU A 90 -0.49 -4.85 -4.47
C LEU A 90 -1.34 -4.09 -3.44
N THR A 91 -1.74 -2.86 -3.77
CA THR A 91 -2.51 -2.01 -2.86
C THR A 91 -3.89 -2.59 -2.59
N ALA A 92 -4.54 -3.17 -3.61
CA ALA A 92 -5.83 -3.85 -3.48
C ALA A 92 -5.73 -5.08 -2.56
N GLU A 93 -4.66 -5.88 -2.67
CA GLU A 93 -4.45 -7.07 -1.83
C GLU A 93 -4.03 -6.72 -0.40
N ALA A 94 -3.18 -5.71 -0.20
CA ALA A 94 -2.62 -5.38 1.10
C ALA A 94 -3.68 -5.18 2.19
N GLY A 95 -4.82 -4.54 1.84
CA GLY A 95 -5.92 -4.32 2.77
C GLY A 95 -6.55 -5.61 3.32
N GLN A 96 -6.56 -6.69 2.54
CA GLN A 96 -7.14 -7.98 2.95
C GLN A 96 -6.18 -8.84 3.78
N LEU A 97 -4.88 -8.56 3.72
CA LEU A 97 -3.84 -9.38 4.37
C LEU A 97 -3.53 -8.93 5.81
N LEU A 98 -4.14 -7.86 6.30
CA LEU A 98 -3.83 -7.26 7.60
C LEU A 98 -4.08 -8.22 8.78
N SER A 99 -5.16 -9.01 8.74
CA SER A 99 -5.45 -10.01 9.78
C SER A 99 -4.41 -11.13 9.81
N ILE A 100 -3.89 -11.52 8.64
CA ILE A 100 -2.90 -12.58 8.47
C ILE A 100 -1.52 -12.10 8.93
N TRP A 101 -1.20 -10.81 8.75
CA TRP A 101 0.10 -10.24 9.12
C TRP A 101 0.48 -10.54 10.57
N ARG A 102 -0.47 -10.43 11.51
CA ARG A 102 -0.22 -10.71 12.94
C ARG A 102 0.11 -12.17 13.23
N GLN A 103 -0.30 -13.09 12.36
CA GLN A 103 -0.10 -14.53 12.55
C GLN A 103 1.07 -15.07 11.71
N SER A 104 1.22 -14.59 10.48
CA SER A 104 2.22 -15.06 9.53
C SER A 104 2.67 -13.94 8.57
N PRO A 105 3.56 -13.02 9.03
CA PRO A 105 4.07 -11.93 8.20
C PRO A 105 4.76 -12.41 6.92
N LEU A 106 5.56 -13.48 7.00
CA LEU A 106 6.28 -14.04 5.85
C LEU A 106 5.33 -14.51 4.74
N ARG A 107 4.18 -15.11 5.11
CA ARG A 107 3.17 -15.50 4.13
C ARG A 107 2.56 -14.29 3.43
N VAL A 108 2.31 -13.21 4.16
CA VAL A 108 1.82 -11.96 3.58
C VAL A 108 2.84 -11.38 2.60
N LEU A 109 4.11 -11.29 3.00
CA LEU A 109 5.18 -10.80 2.14
C LEU A 109 5.35 -11.66 0.88
N ALA A 110 5.31 -12.98 1.00
CA ALA A 110 5.36 -13.89 -0.15
C ALA A 110 4.16 -13.69 -1.09
N ARG A 111 2.95 -13.50 -0.55
CA ARG A 111 1.75 -13.22 -1.35
C ARG A 111 1.88 -11.89 -2.09
N LEU A 112 2.28 -10.82 -1.41
CA LEU A 112 2.48 -9.51 -2.01
C LEU A 112 3.55 -9.58 -3.12
N HIS A 113 4.66 -10.28 -2.88
CA HIS A 113 5.69 -10.47 -3.91
C HIS A 113 5.16 -11.17 -5.16
N LEU A 114 4.39 -12.25 -5.00
CA LEU A 114 3.76 -12.94 -6.12
C LEU A 114 2.80 -12.03 -6.90
N VAL A 115 1.98 -11.24 -6.20
CA VAL A 115 1.05 -10.28 -6.83
C VAL A 115 1.78 -9.19 -7.60
N ALA A 116 2.89 -8.70 -7.07
CA ALA A 116 3.74 -7.73 -7.75
C ALA A 116 4.35 -8.32 -9.03
N ALA A 117 4.82 -9.58 -8.96
CA ALA A 117 5.51 -10.27 -10.04
C ALA A 117 4.58 -10.90 -11.08
N ALA A 118 3.27 -10.97 -10.84
CA ALA A 118 2.32 -11.77 -11.63
C ALA A 118 2.28 -11.45 -13.14
N ASP A 119 2.62 -10.24 -13.57
CA ASP A 119 2.71 -9.85 -15.00
C ASP A 119 4.05 -10.20 -15.67
N SER A 120 5.03 -10.72 -14.94
CA SER A 120 6.30 -11.18 -15.53
C SER A 120 6.20 -12.59 -16.12
N ALA A 121 5.10 -13.31 -15.85
CA ALA A 121 4.99 -14.74 -16.11
C ALA A 121 4.50 -15.11 -17.52
N GLU A 122 3.96 -14.18 -18.33
CA GLU A 122 3.62 -14.49 -19.74
C GLU A 122 4.86 -14.72 -20.63
N GLY A 123 6.06 -14.41 -20.14
CA GLY A 123 7.33 -14.73 -20.80
C GLY A 123 8.01 -16.02 -20.32
N ALA A 124 7.52 -16.66 -19.26
CA ALA A 124 8.20 -17.82 -18.63
C ALA A 124 7.61 -19.19 -19.03
N GLY A 125 6.73 -19.21 -20.03
CA GLY A 125 6.00 -20.40 -20.47
C GLY A 125 5.96 -20.62 -21.98
N ARG A 126 6.88 -20.03 -22.76
CA ARG A 126 7.12 -20.35 -24.17
C ARG A 126 8.60 -20.59 -24.43
#